data_AF-A0A1S1V4E0-F1
#
_entry.id   AF-A0A1S1V4E0-F1
#
_cell.length_a   1.000
_cell.length_b   1.000
_cell.length_c   1.000
_cell.angle_alpha   90.00
_cell.angle_beta   90.00
_cell.angle_gamma   90.00
#
_symmetry.space_group_name_H-M   'P 1'
#
loop_
_entity.id
_entity.type
_entity.pdbx_description
1 polymer ?
#
loop_
_entity_poly.entity_id
_entity_poly.type
_entity_poly.pdbx_seq_one_letter_code
_entity_poly.pdbx_strand_id
1 'polypeptide(L)'
;MFLFKKSENDFTKEDVKSLQEQKLISALNSLLADRAEYLEVEDLDNSEISKAWNSLVKKVMEDKHEQLSKMNLLLEEITRMDSMRDMLKSVEAQTKSLQNMVVNSKELSASIEDVSSIAQEVAGHTNATRKNTEVGVQNMEKSMDFVMDSFEAIKKVNEDMVGVKEKTQAITQIIDIVKGIADQTNLLALNAAIEAARAGEHGRGFAVVADEVRKLAEHTKVSVEEVHSNIVELQGAIDASVVKMESTSSQLDSGKGLVDKALETINEIGDSIQEIDMTINQVASNTEEQSAVTESFAELITNVASEADFLSDSCRQTGQAIYTASKDLDAIRMGVAKNSRGLLRDSDMIDVYKIDHEVWRWRVYNMLLGNEKFDDNNVFIGNYKGCRLGEWYYGIGCDKLKGIRAFDEMERPHIEFHETAKKAVELYNRGDLTGAEEAFSRMDKCSMEIFKYLEEIKRNID
;
A
#
# COMPACT_ATOMS: atom_id res chain seq x y z
N MET A 1 49.18 33.19 111.04
CA MET A 1 49.49 31.84 110.52
C MET A 1 48.38 31.48 109.54
N PHE A 2 48.75 31.10 108.32
CA PHE A 2 47.91 30.87 107.13
C PHE A 2 46.56 30.19 107.41
N LEU A 3 45.52 30.57 106.65
CA LEU A 3 44.87 29.66 105.70
C LEU A 3 43.88 30.40 104.78
N PHE A 4 43.97 30.04 103.50
CA PHE A 4 43.23 30.50 102.34
C PHE A 4 41.71 30.57 102.53
N LYS A 5 41.10 31.68 102.10
CA LYS A 5 39.75 31.70 101.54
C LYS A 5 39.88 32.17 100.09
N LYS A 6 40.01 31.23 99.16
CA LYS A 6 39.91 31.49 97.72
C LYS A 6 38.41 31.70 97.46
N SER A 7 37.99 32.96 97.32
CA SER A 7 36.66 33.28 96.83
C SER A 7 36.58 32.94 95.34
N GLU A 8 35.49 32.30 94.96
CA GLU A 8 35.00 32.22 93.59
C GLU A 8 34.85 33.64 93.00
N ASN A 9 34.99 33.73 91.68
CA ASN A 9 34.80 34.90 90.81
C ASN A 9 35.88 35.99 90.85
N ASP A 10 36.87 35.86 89.95
CA ASP A 10 37.50 37.02 89.31
C ASP A 10 37.91 36.59 87.88
N PHE A 11 36.93 36.52 86.97
CA PHE A 11 37.21 36.57 85.53
C PHE A 11 37.52 38.03 85.19
N THR A 12 38.71 38.31 84.68
CA THR A 12 39.08 39.67 84.29
C THR A 12 38.36 40.05 82.97
N LYS A 13 38.17 41.35 82.71
CA LYS A 13 37.59 41.83 81.43
C LYS A 13 38.38 41.36 80.19
N GLU A 14 39.67 41.05 80.34
CA GLU A 14 40.51 40.48 79.27
C GLU A 14 40.16 39.00 79.00
N ASP A 15 39.85 38.21 80.04
CA ASP A 15 39.45 36.81 79.89
C ASP A 15 38.09 36.67 79.18
N VAL A 16 37.14 37.58 79.46
CA VAL A 16 35.82 37.61 78.81
C VAL A 16 35.94 37.99 77.33
N LYS A 17 36.78 38.98 77.01
CA LYS A 17 37.02 39.41 75.63
C LYS A 17 37.71 38.31 74.79
N SER A 18 38.68 37.62 75.39
CA SER A 18 39.37 36.47 74.77
C SER A 18 38.38 35.32 74.48
N LEU A 19 37.45 35.04 75.38
CA LEU A 19 36.43 34.00 75.20
C LEU A 19 35.43 34.32 74.09
N GLN A 20 35.02 35.58 73.97
CA GLN A 20 34.12 36.06 72.91
C GLN A 20 34.77 36.00 71.52
N GLU A 21 36.03 36.41 71.42
CA GLU A 21 36.82 36.28 70.19
C GLU A 21 36.98 34.81 69.78
N GLN A 22 37.23 33.91 70.74
CA GLN A 22 37.29 32.46 70.49
C GLN A 22 35.97 31.87 69.98
N LYS A 23 34.82 32.29 70.55
CA LYS A 23 33.50 31.84 70.07
C LYS A 23 33.22 32.31 68.64
N LEU A 24 33.52 33.56 68.32
CA LEU A 24 33.35 34.07 66.95
C LEU A 24 34.28 33.36 65.95
N ILE A 25 35.53 33.10 66.33
CA ILE A 25 36.48 32.33 65.51
C ILE A 25 36.01 30.89 65.34
N SER A 26 35.44 30.26 66.38
CA SER A 26 34.83 28.93 66.30
C SER A 26 33.70 28.92 65.28
N ALA A 27 32.75 29.85 65.39
CA ALA A 27 31.63 29.95 64.47
C ALA A 27 32.08 30.20 63.02
N LEU A 28 33.08 31.07 62.81
CA LEU A 28 33.73 31.29 61.51
C LEU A 28 34.34 30.00 60.95
N ASN A 29 35.09 29.26 61.76
CA ASN A 29 35.71 27.99 61.36
C ASN A 29 34.65 26.91 61.08
N SER A 30 33.53 26.90 61.81
CA SER A 30 32.40 26.01 61.55
C SER A 30 31.75 26.32 60.21
N LEU A 31 31.51 27.59 59.89
CA LEU A 31 30.94 27.98 58.59
C LEU A 31 31.92 27.72 57.43
N LEU A 32 33.22 27.97 57.62
CA LEU A 32 34.28 27.60 56.66
C LEU A 32 34.37 26.08 56.44
N ALA A 33 33.95 25.30 57.43
CA ALA A 33 33.85 23.85 57.36
C ALA A 33 32.41 23.38 57.02
N ASP A 34 31.60 24.26 56.42
CA ASP A 34 30.23 23.97 55.95
C ASP A 34 29.28 23.44 57.06
N ARG A 35 29.36 24.00 58.26
CA ARG A 35 28.46 23.72 59.38
C ARG A 35 27.79 24.98 59.89
N ALA A 36 26.48 24.90 60.11
CA ALA A 36 25.73 25.98 60.75
C ALA A 36 26.03 26.01 62.26
N GLU A 37 26.58 27.13 62.74
CA GLU A 37 26.74 27.41 64.16
C GLU A 37 26.09 28.77 64.43
N TYR A 38 25.00 28.78 65.18
CA TYR A 38 24.30 30.01 65.57
C TYR A 38 24.90 30.52 66.88
N LEU A 39 25.06 31.85 66.98
CA LEU A 39 25.50 32.52 68.20
C LEU A 39 24.28 33.01 68.96
N GLU A 40 24.19 32.68 70.25
CA GLU A 40 23.20 33.20 71.16
C GLU A 40 23.43 34.71 71.42
N VAL A 41 22.38 35.41 71.88
CA VAL A 41 22.46 36.84 72.17
C VAL A 41 23.43 37.13 73.33
N GLU A 42 23.65 36.15 74.20
CA GLU A 42 24.55 36.21 75.37
C GLU A 42 25.99 35.79 75.03
N ASP A 43 26.25 35.25 73.83
CA ASP A 43 27.57 34.74 73.45
C ASP A 43 28.60 35.85 73.20
N LEU A 44 28.15 37.06 72.88
CA LEU A 44 28.96 38.24 72.59
C LEU A 44 28.39 39.47 73.30
N ASP A 45 29.26 40.37 73.78
CA ASP A 45 28.85 41.64 74.41
C ASP A 45 28.01 42.52 73.48
N ASN A 46 28.20 42.38 72.16
CA ASN A 46 27.44 43.10 71.14
C ASN A 46 26.46 42.17 70.41
N SER A 47 25.20 42.20 70.84
CA SER A 47 24.11 41.44 70.22
C SER A 47 23.91 41.69 68.72
N GLU A 48 24.35 42.83 68.18
CA GLU A 48 24.26 43.12 66.73
C GLU A 48 25.22 42.25 65.92
N ILE A 49 26.35 41.82 66.50
CA ILE A 49 27.29 40.90 65.84
C ILE A 49 26.68 39.50 65.77
N SER A 50 26.10 38.99 66.86
CA SER A 50 25.40 37.69 66.86
C SER A 50 24.24 37.68 65.86
N LYS A 51 23.44 38.76 65.79
CA LYS A 51 22.36 38.89 64.80
C LYS A 51 22.88 38.91 63.36
N ALA A 52 23.93 39.70 63.08
CA ALA A 52 24.53 39.78 61.75
C ALA A 52 25.13 38.44 61.31
N TRP A 53 25.81 37.74 62.23
CA TRP A 53 26.34 36.38 62.01
C TRP A 53 25.22 35.38 61.71
N ASN A 54 24.18 35.31 62.55
CA ASN A 54 23.06 34.41 62.34
C ASN A 54 22.33 34.70 61.01
N SER A 55 22.23 35.98 60.61
CA SER A 55 21.71 36.35 59.29
C SER A 55 22.63 35.92 58.13
N LEU A 56 23.95 35.94 58.32
CA LEU A 56 24.92 35.44 57.33
C LEU A 56 24.80 33.92 57.19
N VAL A 57 24.78 33.18 58.29
CA VAL A 57 24.59 31.72 58.29
C VAL A 57 23.30 31.35 57.57
N LYS A 58 22.19 32.04 57.89
CA LYS A 58 20.90 31.82 57.22
C LYS A 58 20.99 32.08 55.71
N LYS A 59 21.62 33.18 55.28
CA LYS A 59 21.78 33.50 53.86
C LYS A 59 22.65 32.47 53.14
N VAL A 60 23.71 31.96 53.77
CA VAL A 60 24.54 30.89 53.21
C VAL A 60 23.75 29.59 53.09
N MET A 61 22.97 29.21 54.10
CA MET A 61 22.09 28.04 54.02
C MET A 61 21.05 28.18 52.91
N GLU A 62 20.42 29.35 52.77
CA GLU A 62 19.47 29.64 51.69
C GLU A 62 20.13 29.52 50.30
N ASP A 63 21.33 30.08 50.11
CA ASP A 63 22.08 29.96 48.85
C ASP A 63 22.46 28.50 48.52
N LYS A 64 22.90 27.73 49.52
CA LYS A 64 23.20 26.29 49.34
C LYS A 64 21.95 25.49 48.96
N HIS A 65 20.84 25.75 49.65
CA HIS A 65 19.56 25.15 49.29
C HIS A 65 19.15 25.50 47.86
N GLU A 66 19.21 26.79 47.48
CA GLU A 66 18.82 27.25 46.15
C GLU A 66 19.70 26.62 45.05
N GLN A 67 21.02 26.56 45.27
CA GLN A 67 21.95 25.90 44.35
C GLN A 67 21.63 24.42 44.17
N LEU A 68 21.45 23.68 45.28
CA LEU A 68 21.13 22.26 45.23
C LEU A 68 19.76 22.00 44.59
N SER A 69 18.75 22.82 44.94
CA SER A 69 17.42 22.74 44.34
C SER A 69 17.45 22.95 42.83
N LYS A 70 18.21 23.94 42.34
CA LYS A 70 18.39 24.18 40.91
C LYS A 70 19.05 23.00 40.21
N MET A 71 20.10 22.43 40.80
CA MET A 71 20.78 21.25 40.25
C MET A 71 19.85 20.02 40.23
N ASN A 72 19.07 19.80 41.29
CA ASN A 72 18.10 18.72 41.38
C ASN A 72 17.03 18.83 40.29
N LEU A 73 16.48 20.04 40.07
CA LEU A 73 15.49 20.29 39.01
C LEU A 73 16.06 20.03 37.61
N LEU A 74 17.26 20.53 37.33
CA LEU A 74 17.91 20.30 36.03
C LEU A 74 18.19 18.81 35.79
N LEU A 75 18.63 18.09 36.83
CA LEU A 75 18.91 16.67 36.70
C LEU A 75 17.60 15.87 36.53
N GLU A 76 16.52 16.23 37.24
CA GLU A 76 15.19 15.65 37.03
C GLU A 76 14.68 15.85 35.60
N GLU A 77 14.88 17.03 35.01
CA GLU A 77 14.52 17.31 33.62
C GLU A 77 15.32 16.43 32.65
N ILE A 78 16.63 16.31 32.85
CA ILE A 78 17.50 15.49 32.00
C ILE A 78 17.16 14.00 32.10
N THR A 79 16.97 13.47 33.30
CA THR A 79 16.71 12.02 33.52
C THR A 79 15.36 11.56 33.00
N ARG A 80 14.46 12.50 32.69
CA ARG A 80 13.15 12.25 32.06
C ARG A 80 13.13 12.46 30.54
N MET A 81 14.26 12.77 29.91
CA MET A 81 14.38 12.87 28.46
C MET A 81 14.42 11.49 27.78
N ASP A 82 13.28 10.79 27.79
CA ASP A 82 13.14 9.46 27.18
C ASP A 82 12.97 9.49 25.64
N SER A 83 12.89 10.69 25.05
CA SER A 83 12.58 10.89 23.62
C SER A 83 13.61 10.31 22.66
N MET A 84 14.87 10.16 23.08
CA MET A 84 15.94 9.59 22.25
C MET A 84 15.67 8.12 21.90
N ARG A 85 15.20 7.34 22.88
CA ARG A 85 14.85 5.94 22.65
C ARG A 85 13.68 5.82 21.68
N ASP A 86 12.65 6.63 21.87
CA ASP A 86 11.46 6.60 21.02
C ASP A 86 11.79 7.02 19.59
N MET A 87 12.71 7.98 19.42
CA MET A 87 13.24 8.37 18.11
C MET A 87 14.02 7.23 17.43
N LEU A 88 14.90 6.54 18.15
CA LEU A 88 15.63 5.38 17.62
C LEU A 88 14.70 4.24 17.19
N LYS A 89 13.66 3.94 17.98
CA LYS A 89 12.63 2.97 17.61
C LYS A 89 11.87 3.37 16.35
N SER A 90 11.54 4.66 16.22
CA SER A 90 10.89 5.19 15.03
C SER A 90 11.77 5.05 13.79
N VAL A 91 13.07 5.32 13.92
CA VAL A 91 14.05 5.15 12.83
C VAL A 91 14.17 3.68 12.43
N GLU A 92 14.25 2.74 13.38
CA GLU A 92 14.29 1.30 13.08
C GLU A 92 13.05 0.83 12.30
N ALA A 93 11.85 1.28 12.72
CA ALA A 93 10.60 1.00 12.01
C ALA A 93 10.59 1.59 10.59
N GLN A 94 11.16 2.80 10.43
CA GLN A 94 11.32 3.44 9.13
C GLN A 94 12.28 2.66 8.23
N THR A 95 13.43 2.23 8.72
CA THR A 95 14.40 1.41 7.98
C THR A 95 13.78 0.10 7.49
N LYS A 96 12.98 -0.58 8.33
CA LYS A 96 12.24 -1.77 7.92
C LYS A 96 11.22 -1.47 6.82
N SER A 97 10.53 -0.33 6.91
CA SER A 97 9.57 0.10 5.89
C SER A 97 10.27 0.40 4.56
N LEU A 98 11.44 1.02 4.59
CA LEU A 98 12.27 1.28 3.40
C LEU A 98 12.74 -0.01 2.72
N GLN A 99 13.13 -1.03 3.50
CA GLN A 99 13.47 -2.34 2.94
C GLN A 99 12.30 -2.96 2.15
N ASN A 100 11.07 -2.86 2.68
CA ASN A 100 9.88 -3.32 1.97
C ASN A 100 9.63 -2.49 0.70
N MET A 101 9.86 -1.17 0.74
CA MET A 101 9.74 -0.33 -0.45
C MET A 101 10.74 -0.71 -1.55
N VAL A 102 11.97 -1.10 -1.20
CA VAL A 102 12.96 -1.62 -2.17
C VAL A 102 12.46 -2.89 -2.85
N VAL A 103 11.87 -3.82 -2.08
CA VAL A 103 11.29 -5.05 -2.65
C VAL A 103 10.16 -4.72 -3.62
N ASN A 104 9.20 -3.90 -3.18
CA ASN A 104 8.06 -3.48 -4.01
C ASN A 104 8.51 -2.75 -5.28
N SER A 105 9.55 -1.92 -5.20
CA SER A 105 10.11 -1.22 -6.36
C SER A 105 10.67 -2.19 -7.40
N LYS A 106 11.31 -3.29 -6.98
CA LYS A 106 11.83 -4.31 -7.90
C LYS A 106 10.71 -5.11 -8.55
N GLU A 107 9.67 -5.46 -7.79
CA GLU A 107 8.48 -6.14 -8.32
C GLU A 107 7.74 -5.26 -9.34
N LEU A 108 7.67 -3.95 -9.08
CA LEU A 108 7.11 -2.99 -10.02
C LEU A 108 7.92 -2.92 -11.32
N SER A 109 9.25 -2.87 -11.24
CA SER A 109 10.12 -2.91 -12.43
C SER A 109 9.89 -4.17 -13.28
N ALA A 110 9.80 -5.35 -12.65
CA ALA A 110 9.49 -6.58 -13.35
C ALA A 110 8.10 -6.56 -14.01
N SER A 111 7.10 -6.01 -13.31
CA SER A 111 5.74 -5.89 -13.85
C SER A 111 5.69 -4.95 -15.07
N ILE A 112 6.50 -3.88 -15.07
CA ILE A 112 6.62 -2.94 -16.20
C ILE A 112 7.24 -3.67 -17.42
N GLU A 113 8.26 -4.51 -17.22
CA GLU A 113 8.83 -5.33 -18.29
C GLU A 113 7.80 -6.30 -18.87
N ASP A 114 7.01 -6.96 -18.02
CA ASP A 114 5.93 -7.86 -18.45
C ASP A 114 4.86 -7.12 -19.27
N VAL A 115 4.41 -5.94 -18.82
CA VAL A 115 3.45 -5.12 -19.56
C VAL A 115 4.01 -4.68 -20.92
N SER A 116 5.29 -4.31 -20.97
CA SER A 116 5.97 -3.96 -22.22
C SER A 116 5.98 -5.13 -23.21
N SER A 117 6.33 -6.33 -22.72
CA SER A 117 6.33 -7.56 -23.52
C SER A 117 4.94 -7.89 -24.06
N ILE A 118 3.91 -7.81 -23.20
CA ILE A 118 2.51 -8.04 -23.59
C ILE A 118 2.07 -7.02 -24.65
N ALA A 119 2.41 -5.74 -24.48
CA ALA A 119 2.07 -4.71 -25.45
C ALA A 119 2.68 -5.00 -26.84
N GLN A 120 3.93 -5.48 -26.89
CA GLN A 120 4.58 -5.91 -28.14
C GLN A 120 3.89 -7.12 -28.77
N GLU A 121 3.49 -8.11 -27.96
CA GLU A 121 2.78 -9.29 -28.46
C GLU A 121 1.40 -8.90 -29.05
N VAL A 122 0.65 -8.05 -28.36
CA VAL A 122 -0.64 -7.53 -28.83
C VAL A 122 -0.45 -6.70 -30.11
N ALA A 123 0.62 -5.91 -30.24
CA ALA A 123 0.95 -5.21 -31.48
C ALA A 123 1.19 -6.18 -32.66
N GLY A 124 1.90 -7.28 -32.39
CA GLY A 124 2.11 -8.36 -33.36
C GLY A 124 0.80 -9.00 -33.82
N HIS A 125 -0.09 -9.33 -32.88
CA HIS A 125 -1.41 -9.87 -33.19
C HIS A 125 -2.29 -8.87 -33.96
N THR A 126 -2.25 -7.59 -33.60
CA THR A 126 -3.01 -6.52 -34.26
C THR A 126 -2.60 -6.38 -35.73
N ASN A 127 -1.29 -6.41 -36.01
CA ASN A 127 -0.76 -6.41 -37.39
C ASN A 127 -1.16 -7.66 -38.18
N ALA A 128 -1.11 -8.84 -37.56
CA ALA A 128 -1.54 -10.07 -38.22
C ALA A 128 -3.04 -10.04 -38.57
N THR A 129 -3.87 -9.56 -37.64
CA THR A 129 -5.32 -9.43 -37.87
C THR A 129 -5.60 -8.39 -38.95
N ARG A 130 -4.92 -7.24 -38.98
CA ARG A 130 -5.04 -6.24 -40.05
C ARG A 130 -4.82 -6.84 -41.43
N LYS A 131 -3.74 -7.60 -41.59
CA LYS A 131 -3.44 -8.30 -42.85
C LYS A 131 -4.52 -9.31 -43.23
N ASN A 132 -5.07 -10.04 -42.26
CA ASN A 132 -6.17 -10.99 -42.50
C ASN A 132 -7.45 -10.28 -42.92
N THR A 133 -7.75 -9.12 -42.32
CA THR A 133 -8.87 -8.25 -42.70
C THR A 133 -8.71 -7.74 -44.13
N GLU A 134 -7.53 -7.26 -44.52
CA GLU A 134 -7.24 -6.83 -45.90
C GLU A 134 -7.46 -7.95 -46.92
N VAL A 135 -6.98 -9.17 -46.61
CA VAL A 135 -7.24 -10.36 -47.45
C VAL A 135 -8.73 -10.71 -47.47
N GLY A 136 -9.44 -10.53 -46.35
CA GLY A 136 -10.88 -10.71 -46.23
C GLY A 136 -11.66 -9.79 -47.16
N VAL A 137 -11.32 -8.49 -47.18
CA VAL A 137 -11.91 -7.51 -48.10
C VAL A 137 -11.70 -7.94 -49.55
N GLN A 138 -10.47 -8.27 -49.95
CA GLN A 138 -10.17 -8.72 -51.32
C GLN A 138 -10.96 -9.97 -51.74
N ASN A 139 -11.19 -10.91 -50.81
CA ASN A 139 -11.98 -12.10 -51.09
C ASN A 139 -13.48 -11.80 -51.22
N MET A 140 -14.00 -10.83 -50.45
CA MET A 140 -15.38 -10.39 -50.57
C MET A 140 -15.62 -9.60 -51.85
N GLU A 141 -14.69 -8.75 -52.28
CA GLU A 141 -14.74 -8.07 -53.58
C GLU A 141 -14.83 -9.08 -54.73
N LYS A 142 -13.97 -10.10 -54.74
CA LYS A 142 -14.05 -11.19 -55.74
C LYS A 142 -15.37 -11.97 -55.68
N SER A 143 -15.93 -12.13 -54.48
CA SER A 143 -17.22 -12.80 -54.30
C SER A 143 -18.36 -11.95 -54.84
N MET A 144 -18.30 -10.63 -54.68
CA MET A 144 -19.23 -9.68 -55.26
C MET A 144 -19.19 -9.75 -56.79
N ASP A 145 -17.99 -9.69 -57.38
CA ASP A 145 -17.81 -9.83 -58.83
C ASP A 145 -18.43 -11.13 -59.35
N PHE A 146 -18.17 -12.26 -58.69
CA PHE A 146 -18.75 -13.55 -59.07
C PHE A 146 -20.29 -13.58 -59.00
N VAL A 147 -20.89 -12.95 -57.98
CA VAL A 147 -22.34 -12.83 -57.86
C VAL A 147 -22.92 -11.95 -58.97
N MET A 148 -22.25 -10.85 -59.31
CA MET A 148 -22.66 -9.97 -60.42
C MET A 148 -22.59 -10.68 -61.77
N ASP A 149 -21.50 -11.39 -62.05
CA ASP A 149 -21.33 -12.19 -63.27
C ASP A 149 -22.41 -13.27 -63.38
N SER A 150 -22.73 -13.94 -62.26
CA SER A 150 -23.79 -14.95 -62.20
C SER A 150 -25.17 -14.34 -62.47
N PHE A 151 -25.42 -13.12 -61.97
CA PHE A 151 -26.66 -12.41 -62.21
C PHE A 151 -26.83 -12.07 -63.70
N GLU A 152 -25.78 -11.59 -64.36
CA GLU A 152 -25.79 -11.29 -65.79
C GLU A 152 -25.97 -12.57 -66.63
N ALA A 153 -25.31 -13.67 -66.25
CA ALA A 153 -25.50 -14.96 -66.90
C ALA A 153 -26.96 -15.46 -66.81
N ILE A 154 -27.58 -15.40 -65.63
CA ILE A 154 -28.99 -15.80 -65.45
C ILE A 154 -29.93 -14.91 -66.24
N LYS A 155 -29.67 -13.60 -66.29
CA LYS A 155 -30.46 -12.67 -67.10
C LYS A 155 -30.43 -13.06 -68.58
N LYS A 156 -29.26 -13.37 -69.12
CA LYS A 156 -29.10 -13.81 -70.51
C LYS A 156 -29.84 -15.13 -70.79
N VAL A 157 -29.77 -16.09 -69.87
CA VAL A 157 -30.50 -17.36 -70.02
C VAL A 157 -32.02 -17.13 -70.00
N ASN A 158 -32.51 -16.18 -69.19
CA ASN A 158 -33.92 -15.81 -69.18
C ASN A 158 -34.36 -15.19 -70.53
N GLU A 159 -33.56 -14.29 -71.09
CA GLU A 159 -33.77 -13.73 -72.44
C GLU A 159 -33.80 -14.82 -73.53
N ASP A 160 -32.87 -15.77 -73.49
CA ASP A 160 -32.84 -16.91 -74.41
C ASP A 160 -34.11 -17.79 -74.28
N MET A 161 -34.58 -18.04 -73.05
CA MET A 161 -35.79 -18.83 -72.81
C MET A 161 -37.07 -18.15 -73.31
N VAL A 162 -37.15 -16.82 -73.22
CA VAL A 162 -38.24 -16.05 -73.85
C VAL A 162 -38.22 -16.25 -75.36
N GLY A 163 -37.03 -16.19 -75.99
CA GLY A 163 -36.89 -16.47 -77.42
C GLY A 163 -37.27 -17.91 -77.80
N VAL A 164 -36.92 -18.90 -76.98
CA VAL A 164 -37.36 -20.30 -77.20
C VAL A 164 -38.88 -20.41 -77.09
N LYS A 165 -39.50 -19.77 -76.09
CA LYS A 165 -40.96 -19.76 -75.91
C LYS A 165 -41.69 -19.22 -77.14
N GLU A 166 -41.23 -18.11 -77.71
CA GLU A 166 -41.80 -17.51 -78.93
C GLU A 166 -41.70 -18.47 -80.13
N LYS A 167 -40.54 -19.11 -80.32
CA LYS A 167 -40.36 -20.08 -81.41
C LYS A 167 -41.25 -21.30 -81.24
N THR A 168 -41.42 -21.80 -80.02
CA THR A 168 -42.30 -22.93 -79.74
C THR A 168 -43.77 -22.58 -79.99
N GLN A 169 -44.20 -21.35 -79.69
CA GLN A 169 -45.54 -20.85 -80.05
C GLN A 169 -45.74 -20.76 -81.57
N ALA A 170 -44.73 -20.31 -82.32
CA ALA A 170 -44.78 -20.30 -83.78
C ALA A 170 -44.91 -21.72 -84.35
N ILE A 171 -44.23 -22.70 -83.75
CA ILE A 171 -44.37 -24.12 -84.15
C ILE A 171 -45.80 -24.62 -83.90
N THR A 172 -46.43 -24.28 -82.77
CA THR A 172 -47.84 -24.64 -82.51
C THR A 172 -48.75 -24.16 -83.65
N GLN A 173 -48.59 -22.90 -84.09
CA GLN A 173 -49.36 -22.35 -85.21
C GLN A 173 -49.15 -23.14 -86.51
N ILE A 174 -47.92 -23.57 -86.80
CA ILE A 174 -47.61 -24.40 -87.97
C ILE A 174 -48.31 -25.75 -87.86
N ILE A 175 -48.25 -26.40 -86.69
CA ILE A 175 -48.89 -27.69 -86.43
C ILE A 175 -50.40 -27.62 -86.61
N ASP A 176 -51.05 -26.54 -86.19
CA ASP A 176 -52.48 -26.29 -86.43
C ASP A 176 -52.81 -26.20 -87.93
N ILE A 177 -51.95 -25.53 -88.71
CA ILE A 177 -52.10 -25.47 -90.18
C ILE A 177 -51.94 -26.86 -90.79
N VAL A 178 -50.93 -27.65 -90.39
CA VAL A 178 -50.72 -29.00 -90.92
C VAL A 178 -51.89 -29.92 -90.56
N LYS A 179 -52.44 -29.81 -89.34
CA LYS A 179 -53.65 -30.52 -88.93
C LYS A 179 -54.82 -30.18 -89.87
N GLY A 180 -55.01 -28.90 -90.15
CA GLY A 180 -56.01 -28.43 -91.11
C GLY A 180 -55.82 -28.99 -92.52
N ILE A 181 -54.58 -29.05 -93.01
CA ILE A 181 -54.24 -29.64 -94.32
C ILE A 181 -54.51 -31.15 -94.32
N ALA A 182 -54.16 -31.87 -93.26
CA ALA A 182 -54.41 -33.31 -93.14
C ALA A 182 -55.92 -33.60 -93.14
N ASP A 183 -56.72 -32.85 -92.39
CA ASP A 183 -58.18 -32.96 -92.38
C ASP A 183 -58.79 -32.66 -93.76
N GLN A 184 -58.33 -31.61 -94.44
CA GLN A 184 -58.76 -31.28 -95.81
C GLN A 184 -58.38 -32.39 -96.80
N THR A 185 -57.17 -32.94 -96.70
CA THR A 185 -56.68 -34.01 -97.57
C THR A 185 -57.46 -35.30 -97.35
N ASN A 186 -57.79 -35.62 -96.10
CA ASN A 186 -58.63 -36.76 -95.73
C ASN A 186 -60.04 -36.63 -96.35
N LEU A 187 -60.65 -35.44 -96.28
CA LEU A 187 -61.93 -35.14 -96.90
C LEU A 187 -61.89 -35.20 -98.44
N LEU A 188 -60.83 -34.66 -99.06
CA LEU A 188 -60.60 -34.73 -100.50
C LEU A 188 -60.45 -36.18 -100.96
N ALA A 189 -59.65 -36.97 -100.25
CA ALA A 189 -59.44 -38.39 -100.53
C ALA A 189 -60.73 -39.21 -100.35
N LEU A 190 -61.54 -38.91 -99.33
CA LEU A 190 -62.85 -39.53 -99.14
C LEU A 190 -63.79 -39.21 -100.31
N ASN A 191 -63.88 -37.95 -100.73
CA ASN A 191 -64.70 -37.56 -101.88
C ASN A 191 -64.22 -38.24 -103.17
N ALA A 192 -62.91 -38.35 -103.38
CA ALA A 192 -62.34 -39.06 -104.53
C ALA A 192 -62.63 -40.57 -104.49
N ALA A 193 -62.59 -41.20 -103.31
CA ALA A 193 -62.93 -42.62 -103.13
C ALA A 193 -64.42 -42.88 -103.42
N ILE A 194 -65.31 -41.97 -102.99
CA ILE A 194 -66.75 -42.01 -103.29
C ILE A 194 -66.98 -41.93 -104.82
N GLU A 195 -66.35 -40.97 -105.49
CA GLU A 195 -66.55 -40.78 -106.94
C GLU A 195 -65.91 -41.92 -107.76
N ALA A 196 -64.79 -42.47 -107.30
CA ALA A 196 -64.18 -43.66 -107.89
C ALA A 196 -65.05 -44.92 -107.75
N ALA A 197 -65.72 -45.10 -106.60
CA ALA A 197 -66.72 -46.16 -106.42
C ALA A 197 -67.94 -45.98 -107.33
N ARG A 198 -68.32 -44.72 -107.61
CA ARG A 198 -69.42 -44.34 -108.51
C ARG A 198 -69.15 -44.68 -109.98
N ALA A 199 -67.88 -44.65 -110.41
CA ALA A 199 -67.45 -44.98 -111.76
C ALA A 199 -67.33 -46.49 -112.06
N GLY A 200 -67.62 -47.37 -111.07
CA GLY A 200 -67.66 -48.83 -111.27
C GLY A 200 -66.31 -49.44 -111.64
N GLU A 201 -66.28 -50.37 -112.61
CA GLU A 201 -65.05 -51.09 -113.03
C GLU A 201 -63.95 -50.16 -113.59
N HIS A 202 -64.32 -49.02 -114.18
CA HIS A 202 -63.35 -48.03 -114.70
C HIS A 202 -62.68 -47.19 -113.60
N GLY A 203 -63.25 -47.12 -112.39
CA GLY A 203 -62.75 -46.33 -111.26
C GLY A 203 -61.85 -47.09 -110.28
N ARG A 204 -61.67 -48.41 -110.44
CA ARG A 204 -60.95 -49.28 -109.49
C ARG A 204 -59.53 -48.81 -109.17
N GLY A 205 -58.76 -48.37 -110.17
CA GLY A 205 -57.40 -47.85 -109.96
C GLY A 205 -57.37 -46.56 -109.14
N PHE A 206 -58.32 -45.65 -109.40
CA PHE A 206 -58.46 -44.39 -108.66
C PHE A 206 -58.96 -44.60 -107.23
N ALA A 207 -59.85 -45.58 -107.01
CA ALA A 207 -60.35 -45.91 -105.68
C ALA A 207 -59.21 -46.37 -104.74
N VAL A 208 -58.29 -47.20 -105.24
CA VAL A 208 -57.11 -47.65 -104.47
C VAL A 208 -56.20 -46.48 -104.09
N VAL A 209 -55.93 -45.58 -105.04
CA VAL A 209 -55.11 -44.38 -104.78
C VAL A 209 -55.79 -43.45 -103.77
N ALA A 210 -57.11 -43.22 -103.91
CA ALA A 210 -57.87 -42.38 -102.99
C ALA A 210 -57.88 -42.95 -101.56
N ASP A 211 -58.04 -44.27 -101.40
CA ASP A 211 -57.96 -44.90 -100.07
C ASP A 211 -56.55 -44.85 -99.47
N GLU A 212 -55.50 -44.93 -100.30
CA GLU A 212 -54.11 -44.80 -99.84
C GLU A 212 -53.80 -43.36 -99.41
N VAL A 213 -54.28 -42.35 -100.15
CA VAL A 213 -54.18 -40.93 -99.75
C VAL A 213 -54.98 -40.66 -98.48
N ARG A 214 -56.15 -41.28 -98.31
CA ARG A 214 -56.98 -41.18 -97.10
C ARG A 214 -56.25 -41.74 -95.89
N LYS A 215 -55.67 -42.94 -96.00
CA LYS A 215 -54.84 -43.53 -94.95
C LYS A 215 -53.62 -42.68 -94.62
N LEU A 216 -52.96 -42.10 -95.64
CA LEU A 216 -51.82 -41.21 -95.44
C LEU A 216 -52.23 -39.95 -94.68
N ALA A 217 -53.36 -39.33 -95.04
CA ALA A 217 -53.89 -38.16 -94.35
C ALA A 217 -54.28 -38.45 -92.89
N GLU A 218 -54.90 -39.61 -92.63
CA GLU A 218 -55.20 -40.07 -91.27
C GLU A 218 -53.92 -40.33 -90.47
N HIS A 219 -52.90 -40.95 -91.07
CA HIS A 219 -51.60 -41.14 -90.45
C HIS A 219 -50.91 -39.81 -90.16
N THR A 220 -50.95 -38.84 -91.09
CA THR A 220 -50.44 -37.49 -90.87
C THR A 220 -51.14 -36.82 -89.70
N LYS A 221 -52.47 -36.96 -89.58
CA LYS A 221 -53.23 -36.40 -88.46
C LYS A 221 -52.78 -36.96 -87.11
N VAL A 222 -52.64 -38.27 -86.99
CA VAL A 222 -52.15 -38.92 -85.75
C VAL A 222 -50.74 -38.43 -85.41
N SER A 223 -49.82 -38.38 -86.38
CA SER A 223 -48.46 -37.86 -86.15
C SER A 223 -48.45 -36.38 -85.75
N VAL A 224 -49.33 -35.55 -86.32
CA VAL A 224 -49.48 -34.14 -85.96
C VAL A 224 -50.02 -33.97 -84.55
N GLU A 225 -50.94 -34.84 -84.10
CA GLU A 225 -51.42 -34.85 -82.70
C GLU A 225 -50.33 -35.26 -81.71
N GLU A 226 -49.49 -36.25 -82.04
CA GLU A 226 -48.32 -36.59 -81.23
C GLU A 226 -47.31 -35.43 -81.14
N VAL A 227 -47.00 -34.77 -82.27
CA VAL A 227 -46.12 -33.60 -82.29
C VAL A 227 -46.73 -32.45 -81.49
N HIS A 228 -48.04 -32.21 -81.60
CA HIS A 228 -48.73 -31.22 -80.79
C HIS A 228 -48.57 -31.52 -79.29
N SER A 229 -48.76 -32.77 -78.85
CA SER A 229 -48.60 -33.16 -77.45
C SER A 229 -47.18 -32.85 -76.95
N ASN A 230 -46.16 -33.23 -77.73
CA ASN A 230 -44.76 -32.95 -77.40
C ASN A 230 -44.46 -31.45 -77.31
N ILE A 231 -45.08 -30.62 -78.17
CA ILE A 231 -44.92 -29.16 -78.12
C ILE A 231 -45.56 -28.55 -76.87
N VAL A 232 -46.71 -29.07 -76.43
CA VAL A 232 -47.36 -28.62 -75.18
C VAL A 232 -46.50 -28.97 -73.97
N GLU A 233 -45.96 -30.19 -73.91
CA GLU A 233 -45.03 -30.58 -72.85
C GLU A 233 -43.77 -29.71 -72.85
N LEU A 234 -43.23 -29.40 -74.03
CA LEU A 234 -42.08 -28.50 -74.19
C LEU A 234 -42.39 -27.08 -73.69
N GLN A 235 -43.56 -26.52 -74.01
CA GLN A 235 -43.98 -25.22 -73.47
C GLN A 235 -44.06 -25.23 -71.94
N GLY A 236 -44.64 -26.28 -71.36
CA GLY A 236 -44.67 -26.44 -69.90
C GLY A 236 -43.27 -26.51 -69.27
N ALA A 237 -42.34 -27.21 -69.91
CA ALA A 237 -40.95 -27.27 -69.46
C ALA A 237 -40.23 -25.92 -69.57
N ILE A 238 -40.50 -25.13 -70.62
CA ILE A 238 -39.97 -23.78 -70.78
C ILE A 238 -40.51 -22.85 -69.70
N ASP A 239 -41.82 -22.84 -69.46
CA ASP A 239 -42.44 -22.00 -68.42
C ASP A 239 -41.91 -22.35 -67.02
N ALA A 240 -41.75 -23.64 -66.72
CA ALA A 240 -41.13 -24.07 -65.47
C ALA A 240 -39.67 -23.62 -65.34
N SER A 241 -38.93 -23.57 -66.46
CA SER A 241 -37.54 -23.10 -66.49
C SER A 241 -37.44 -21.59 -66.26
N VAL A 242 -38.34 -20.80 -66.86
CA VAL A 242 -38.42 -19.35 -66.62
C VAL A 242 -38.71 -19.05 -65.15
N VAL A 243 -39.68 -19.72 -64.53
CA VAL A 243 -39.99 -19.55 -63.10
C VAL A 243 -38.78 -19.89 -62.21
N LYS A 244 -38.04 -20.96 -62.54
CA LYS A 244 -36.79 -21.28 -61.83
C LYS A 244 -35.73 -20.20 -62.00
N MET A 245 -35.59 -19.61 -63.19
CA MET A 245 -34.62 -18.53 -63.44
C MET A 245 -34.97 -17.25 -62.69
N GLU A 246 -36.25 -16.89 -62.61
CA GLU A 246 -36.71 -15.77 -61.78
C GLU A 246 -36.40 -16.02 -60.29
N SER A 247 -36.66 -17.23 -59.79
CA SER A 247 -36.31 -17.61 -58.43
C SER A 247 -34.80 -17.54 -58.18
N THR A 248 -33.97 -18.02 -59.13
CA THR A 248 -32.50 -17.95 -59.01
C THR A 248 -32.01 -16.51 -59.03
N SER A 249 -32.60 -15.64 -59.87
CA SER A 249 -32.28 -14.21 -59.91
C SER A 249 -32.56 -13.53 -58.56
N SER A 250 -33.71 -13.83 -57.93
CA SER A 250 -34.03 -13.34 -56.59
C SER A 250 -33.08 -13.85 -55.51
N GLN A 251 -32.62 -15.10 -55.61
CA GLN A 251 -31.62 -15.66 -54.70
C GLN A 251 -30.26 -14.99 -54.86
N LEU A 252 -29.83 -14.67 -56.08
CA LEU A 252 -28.59 -13.96 -56.34
C LEU A 252 -28.64 -12.51 -55.82
N ASP A 253 -29.77 -11.82 -55.96
CA ASP A 253 -29.96 -10.48 -55.39
C ASP A 253 -29.87 -10.50 -53.85
N SER A 254 -30.46 -11.53 -53.21
CA SER A 254 -30.28 -11.76 -51.77
C SER A 254 -28.82 -12.08 -51.42
N GLY A 255 -28.13 -12.86 -52.25
CA GLY A 255 -26.71 -13.18 -52.10
C GLY A 255 -25.81 -11.95 -52.16
N LYS A 256 -26.10 -11.02 -53.07
CA LYS A 256 -25.43 -9.72 -53.15
C LYS A 256 -25.54 -8.96 -51.82
N GLY A 257 -26.75 -8.86 -51.27
CA GLY A 257 -26.96 -8.18 -49.99
C GLY A 257 -26.20 -8.81 -48.82
N LEU A 258 -26.00 -10.14 -48.84
CA LEU A 258 -25.18 -10.83 -47.83
C LEU A 258 -23.68 -10.50 -47.99
N VAL A 259 -23.17 -10.40 -49.22
CA VAL A 259 -21.78 -10.01 -49.48
C VAL A 259 -21.52 -8.57 -49.07
N ASP A 260 -22.43 -7.65 -49.41
CA ASP A 260 -22.35 -6.23 -48.99
C ASP A 260 -22.26 -6.12 -47.46
N LYS A 261 -23.14 -6.84 -46.75
CA LYS A 261 -23.13 -6.84 -45.27
C LYS A 261 -21.86 -7.46 -44.68
N ALA A 262 -21.32 -8.51 -45.30
CA ALA A 262 -20.06 -9.09 -44.86
C ALA A 262 -18.90 -8.11 -45.03
N LEU A 263 -18.89 -7.34 -46.13
CA LEU A 263 -17.87 -6.32 -46.39
C LEU A 263 -17.96 -5.16 -45.38
N GLU A 264 -19.17 -4.73 -45.02
CA GLU A 264 -19.41 -3.76 -43.93
C GLU A 264 -18.81 -4.24 -42.60
N THR A 265 -19.12 -5.47 -42.18
CA THR A 265 -18.58 -6.04 -40.92
C THR A 265 -17.06 -6.18 -40.94
N ILE A 266 -16.45 -6.54 -42.08
CA ILE A 266 -14.98 -6.62 -42.20
C ILE A 266 -14.34 -5.23 -42.05
N ASN A 267 -14.97 -4.18 -42.59
CA ASN A 267 -14.49 -2.81 -42.42
C ASN A 267 -14.59 -2.35 -40.95
N GLU A 268 -15.70 -2.65 -40.27
CA GLU A 268 -15.84 -2.37 -38.82
C GLU A 268 -14.76 -3.07 -37.98
N ILE A 269 -14.36 -4.29 -38.35
CA ILE A 269 -13.22 -4.99 -37.74
C ILE A 269 -11.92 -4.24 -38.01
N GLY A 270 -11.73 -3.73 -39.23
CA GLY A 270 -10.58 -2.90 -39.59
C GLY A 270 -10.45 -1.64 -38.73
N ASP A 271 -11.55 -0.92 -38.54
CA ASP A 271 -11.62 0.27 -37.69
C ASP A 271 -11.29 -0.07 -36.23
N SER A 272 -11.85 -1.17 -35.70
CA SER A 272 -11.58 -1.66 -34.35
C SER A 272 -10.09 -2.00 -34.14
N ILE A 273 -9.44 -2.58 -35.14
CA ILE A 273 -8.00 -2.89 -35.12
C ILE A 273 -7.17 -1.61 -35.07
N GLN A 274 -7.61 -0.54 -35.73
CA GLN A 274 -6.94 0.77 -35.68
C GLN A 274 -7.05 1.39 -34.28
N GLU A 275 -8.20 1.29 -33.62
CA GLU A 275 -8.38 1.73 -32.24
C GLU A 275 -7.50 0.96 -31.24
N ILE A 276 -7.38 -0.35 -31.43
CA ILE A 276 -6.48 -1.20 -30.65
C ILE A 276 -5.02 -0.73 -30.83
N ASP A 277 -4.58 -0.45 -32.06
CA ASP A 277 -3.23 0.02 -32.34
C ASP A 277 -2.92 1.37 -31.66
N MET A 278 -3.87 2.30 -31.66
CA MET A 278 -3.74 3.56 -30.90
C MET A 278 -3.61 3.31 -29.39
N THR A 279 -4.40 2.39 -28.86
CA THR A 279 -4.37 2.04 -27.43
C THR A 279 -3.04 1.40 -27.03
N ILE A 280 -2.48 0.52 -27.87
CA ILE A 280 -1.18 -0.11 -27.62
C ILE A 280 -0.05 0.93 -27.59
N ASN A 281 -0.07 1.91 -28.50
CA ASN A 281 0.90 3.01 -28.47
C ASN A 281 0.81 3.84 -27.19
N GLN A 282 -0.41 4.08 -26.69
CA GLN A 282 -0.62 4.75 -25.40
C GLN A 282 -0.10 3.91 -24.23
N VAL A 283 -0.34 2.59 -24.23
CA VAL A 283 0.19 1.68 -23.22
C VAL A 283 1.72 1.70 -23.22
N ALA A 284 2.37 1.69 -24.40
CA ALA A 284 3.82 1.79 -24.51
C ALA A 284 4.35 3.09 -23.89
N SER A 285 3.75 4.24 -24.25
CA SER A 285 4.12 5.54 -23.66
C SER A 285 3.95 5.57 -22.14
N ASN A 286 2.84 5.03 -21.62
CA ASN A 286 2.59 4.97 -20.17
C ASN A 286 3.61 4.04 -19.48
N THR A 287 4.00 2.95 -20.14
CA THR A 287 5.00 1.99 -19.63
C THR A 287 6.38 2.65 -19.52
N GLU A 288 6.76 3.45 -20.51
CA GLU A 288 8.01 4.23 -20.47
C GLU A 288 8.00 5.25 -19.32
N GLU A 289 6.89 5.97 -19.13
CA GLU A 289 6.72 6.91 -18.01
C GLU A 289 6.80 6.19 -16.66
N GLN A 290 6.11 5.06 -16.51
CA GLN A 290 6.16 4.24 -15.30
C GLN A 290 7.57 3.73 -15.00
N SER A 291 8.34 3.38 -16.03
CA SER A 291 9.74 2.96 -15.87
C SER A 291 10.58 4.09 -15.28
N ALA A 292 10.49 5.29 -15.84
CA ALA A 292 11.22 6.46 -15.35
C ALA A 292 10.82 6.85 -13.92
N VAL A 293 9.53 6.81 -13.59
CA VAL A 293 9.03 7.09 -12.24
C VAL A 293 9.53 6.04 -11.25
N THR A 294 9.58 4.76 -11.64
CA THR A 294 10.07 3.67 -10.78
C THR A 294 11.56 3.81 -10.50
N GLU A 295 12.36 4.22 -11.48
CA GLU A 295 13.78 4.49 -11.29
C GLU A 295 14.01 5.66 -10.32
N SER A 296 13.27 6.76 -10.50
CA SER A 296 13.31 7.91 -9.57
C SER A 296 12.85 7.52 -8.16
N PHE A 297 11.84 6.65 -8.05
CA PHE A 297 11.36 6.15 -6.78
C PHE A 297 12.42 5.31 -6.04
N ALA A 298 13.18 4.48 -6.76
CA ALA A 298 14.29 3.72 -6.18
C ALA A 298 15.41 4.64 -5.65
N GLU A 299 15.71 5.72 -6.37
CA GLU A 299 16.67 6.74 -5.90
C GLU A 299 16.17 7.44 -4.63
N LEU A 300 14.89 7.83 -4.59
CA LEU A 300 14.28 8.44 -3.41
C LEU A 300 14.33 7.52 -2.18
N ILE A 301 14.05 6.22 -2.35
CA ILE A 301 14.17 5.24 -1.26
C ILE A 301 15.60 5.21 -0.71
N THR A 302 16.60 5.25 -1.59
CA THR A 302 18.02 5.25 -1.21
C THR A 302 18.39 6.50 -0.43
N ASN A 303 17.90 7.67 -0.84
CA ASN A 303 18.13 8.93 -0.13
C ASN A 303 17.49 8.91 1.27
N VAL A 304 16.23 8.46 1.39
CA VAL A 304 15.55 8.37 2.70
C VAL A 304 16.22 7.34 3.61
N ALA A 305 16.78 6.27 3.06
CA ALA A 305 17.58 5.31 3.83
C ALA A 305 18.86 5.95 4.39
N SER A 306 19.58 6.73 3.58
CA SER A 306 20.74 7.48 4.05
C SER A 306 20.38 8.51 5.13
N GLU A 307 19.23 9.18 5.02
CA GLU A 307 18.73 10.11 6.03
C GLU A 307 18.34 9.41 7.33
N ALA A 308 17.72 8.23 7.24
CA ALA A 308 17.38 7.41 8.40
C ALA A 308 18.65 6.96 9.17
N ASP A 309 19.70 6.54 8.44
CA ASP A 309 20.98 6.18 9.04
C ASP A 309 21.63 7.39 9.73
N PHE A 310 21.65 8.55 9.06
CA PHE A 310 22.16 9.79 9.63
C PHE A 310 21.39 10.23 10.89
N LEU A 311 20.06 10.08 10.87
CA LEU A 311 19.21 10.39 12.01
C LEU A 311 19.48 9.43 13.18
N SER A 312 19.66 8.13 12.91
CA SER A 312 20.05 7.13 13.92
C SER A 312 21.35 7.53 14.62
N ASP A 313 22.39 7.86 13.84
CA ASP A 313 23.69 8.28 14.36
C ASP A 313 23.57 9.57 15.18
N SER A 314 22.81 10.55 14.69
CA SER A 314 22.55 11.82 15.38
C SER A 314 21.83 11.61 16.73
N CYS A 315 20.86 10.70 16.78
CA CYS A 315 20.17 10.32 18.02
C CYS A 315 21.13 9.68 19.01
N ARG A 316 21.99 8.76 18.56
CA ARG A 316 22.98 8.10 19.42
C ARG A 316 23.98 9.10 19.99
N GLN A 317 24.52 9.99 19.15
CA GLN A 317 25.46 11.03 19.59
C GLN A 317 24.81 11.99 20.58
N THR A 318 23.59 12.44 20.32
CA THR A 318 22.88 13.36 21.22
C THR A 318 22.53 12.67 22.54
N GLY A 319 22.05 11.43 22.50
CA GLY A 319 21.81 10.62 23.69
C GLY A 319 23.08 10.44 24.55
N GLN A 320 24.23 10.18 23.91
CA GLN A 320 25.51 10.08 24.61
C GLN A 320 25.96 11.42 25.22
N ALA A 321 25.75 12.54 24.53
CA ALA A 321 26.07 13.87 25.03
C ALA A 321 25.20 14.23 26.25
N ILE A 322 23.89 13.98 26.18
CA ILE A 322 22.96 14.18 27.30
C ILE A 322 23.36 13.29 28.48
N TYR A 323 23.72 12.02 28.23
CA TYR A 323 24.16 11.13 29.27
C TYR A 323 25.43 11.62 29.97
N THR A 324 26.41 12.09 29.21
CA THR A 324 27.67 12.65 29.76
C THR A 324 27.39 13.89 30.60
N ALA A 325 26.58 14.83 30.09
CA ALA A 325 26.17 16.03 30.83
C ALA A 325 25.44 15.67 32.13
N SER A 326 24.60 14.63 32.12
CA SER A 326 23.91 14.15 33.32
C SER A 326 24.88 13.63 34.39
N LYS A 327 25.96 12.94 34.00
CA LYS A 327 27.00 12.45 34.92
C LYS A 327 27.81 13.60 35.53
N ASP A 328 28.16 14.61 34.72
CA ASP A 328 28.90 15.77 35.20
C ASP A 328 28.05 16.61 36.18
N LEU A 329 26.77 16.83 35.86
CA LEU A 329 25.83 17.51 36.75
C LEU A 329 25.63 16.74 38.05
N ASP A 330 25.47 15.42 37.98
CA ASP A 330 25.36 14.55 39.17
C ASP A 330 26.60 14.64 40.06
N ALA A 331 27.80 14.62 39.47
CA ALA A 331 29.05 14.76 40.20
C ALA A 331 29.16 16.10 40.95
N ILE A 332 28.77 17.21 40.31
CA ILE A 332 28.74 18.54 40.93
C ILE A 332 27.71 18.58 42.07
N ARG A 333 26.49 18.12 41.79
CA ARG A 333 25.38 18.05 42.75
C ARG A 333 25.77 17.25 43.99
N MET A 334 26.41 16.10 43.80
CA MET A 334 26.90 15.25 44.89
C MET A 334 28.04 15.91 45.68
N GLY A 335 28.91 16.67 45.03
CA GLY A 335 29.93 17.48 45.70
C GLY A 335 29.30 18.51 46.64
N VAL A 336 28.28 19.24 46.17
CA VAL A 336 27.53 20.22 46.99
C VAL A 336 26.81 19.54 48.15
N ALA A 337 26.07 18.45 47.88
CA ALA A 337 25.32 17.73 48.91
C ALA A 337 26.22 17.16 50.02
N LYS A 338 27.40 16.64 49.66
CA LYS A 338 28.36 16.08 50.62
C LYS A 338 29.08 17.15 51.41
N ASN A 339 29.60 18.18 50.73
CA ASN A 339 30.41 19.21 51.39
C ASN A 339 29.54 20.10 52.27
N SER A 340 28.34 20.45 51.83
CA SER A 340 27.45 21.35 52.55
C SER A 340 26.40 20.65 53.43
N ARG A 341 26.57 19.36 53.78
CA ARG A 341 25.58 18.59 54.57
C ARG A 341 25.17 19.26 55.88
N GLY A 342 26.10 19.95 56.55
CA GLY A 342 25.86 20.66 57.80
C GLY A 342 25.13 22.00 57.65
N LEU A 343 24.86 22.43 56.42
CA LEU A 343 24.10 23.63 56.07
C LEU A 343 22.75 23.30 55.40
N LEU A 344 22.50 22.02 55.10
CA LEU A 344 21.27 21.55 54.44
C LEU A 344 20.23 21.10 55.45
N ARG A 345 18.95 21.36 55.15
CA ARG A 345 17.81 20.86 55.93
C ARG A 345 17.56 19.39 55.62
N ASP A 346 16.79 18.73 56.49
CA ASP A 346 16.36 17.35 56.24
C ASP A 346 15.44 17.29 54.99
N SER A 347 14.64 18.33 54.72
CA SER A 347 13.86 18.48 53.48
C SER A 347 14.73 18.46 52.21
N ASP A 348 15.91 19.07 52.27
CA ASP A 348 16.84 19.18 51.12
C ASP A 348 17.47 17.82 50.82
N MET A 349 17.70 17.02 51.86
CA MET A 349 18.22 15.66 51.71
C MET A 349 17.20 14.69 51.10
N ILE A 350 15.91 14.89 51.36
CA ILE A 350 14.84 14.11 50.70
C ILE A 350 14.88 14.33 49.19
N ASP A 351 15.09 15.56 48.73
CA ASP A 351 15.28 15.85 47.31
C ASP A 351 16.52 15.16 46.74
N VAL A 352 17.63 15.10 47.50
CA VAL A 352 18.83 14.37 47.08
C VAL A 352 18.54 12.87 46.89
N TYR A 353 17.84 12.24 47.85
CA TYR A 353 17.50 10.82 47.76
C TYR A 353 16.54 10.53 46.60
N LYS A 354 15.60 11.45 46.35
CA LYS A 354 14.67 11.42 45.23
C LYS A 354 15.42 11.42 43.89
N ILE A 355 16.32 12.39 43.68
CA ILE A 355 17.07 12.49 42.42
C ILE A 355 18.08 11.34 42.26
N ASP A 356 18.68 10.83 43.34
CA ASP A 356 19.54 9.63 43.27
C ASP A 356 18.82 8.41 42.70
N HIS A 357 17.54 8.25 43.00
CA HIS A 357 16.73 7.17 42.41
C HIS A 357 16.46 7.40 40.92
N GLU A 358 16.20 8.64 40.49
CA GLU A 358 16.10 8.94 39.04
C GLU A 358 17.40 8.73 38.30
N VAL A 359 18.54 9.06 38.92
CA VAL A 359 19.85 8.77 38.32
C VAL A 359 20.02 7.27 38.12
N TRP A 360 19.56 6.44 39.07
CA TRP A 360 19.55 4.97 38.88
C TRP A 360 18.68 4.53 37.71
N ARG A 361 17.45 5.03 37.62
CA ARG A 361 16.56 4.80 36.46
C ARG A 361 17.24 5.21 35.16
N TRP A 362 17.81 6.40 35.12
CA TRP A 362 18.49 6.98 33.96
C TRP A 362 19.70 6.17 33.50
N ARG A 363 20.45 5.56 34.43
CA ARG A 363 21.54 4.63 34.09
C ARG A 363 21.02 3.35 33.43
N VAL A 364 19.92 2.78 33.92
CA VAL A 364 19.28 1.60 33.28
C VAL A 364 18.71 1.96 31.91
N TYR A 365 18.08 3.13 31.77
CA TYR A 365 17.67 3.66 30.45
C TYR A 365 18.86 3.78 29.48
N ASN A 366 19.98 4.34 29.93
CA ASN A 366 21.18 4.48 29.10
C ASN A 366 21.90 3.16 28.82
N MET A 367 21.69 2.12 29.63
CA MET A 367 22.12 0.76 29.28
C MET A 367 21.33 0.24 28.09
N LEU A 368 20.01 0.43 28.04
CA LEU A 368 19.20 0.03 26.88
C LEU A 368 19.63 0.75 25.60
N LEU A 369 20.15 1.98 25.71
CA LEU A 369 20.73 2.74 24.60
C LEU A 369 22.20 2.38 24.28
N GLY A 370 22.84 1.53 25.08
CA GLY A 370 24.24 1.13 24.94
C GLY A 370 25.28 2.13 25.46
N ASN A 371 24.85 3.20 26.14
CA ASN A 371 25.71 4.24 26.72
C ASN A 371 26.26 3.88 28.11
N GLU A 372 25.59 2.98 28.84
CA GLU A 372 26.02 2.46 30.14
C GLU A 372 26.19 0.94 30.06
N LYS A 373 27.15 0.40 30.82
CA LYS A 373 27.32 -1.04 31.00
C LYS A 373 27.27 -1.37 32.48
N PHE A 374 26.53 -2.42 32.80
CA PHE A 374 26.50 -3.01 34.13
C PHE A 374 27.18 -4.38 34.06
N ASP A 375 28.33 -4.51 34.71
CA ASP A 375 29.01 -5.80 34.89
C ASP A 375 28.37 -6.63 36.02
N ASP A 376 28.58 -7.96 35.98
CA ASP A 376 28.06 -8.90 36.99
C ASP A 376 28.65 -8.67 38.40
N ASN A 377 29.71 -7.86 38.51
CA ASN A 377 30.36 -7.48 39.77
C ASN A 377 29.88 -6.14 40.35
N ASN A 378 28.92 -5.45 39.71
CA ASN A 378 28.32 -4.25 40.29
C ASN A 378 27.47 -4.62 41.51
N VAL A 379 28.12 -4.67 42.69
CA VAL A 379 27.60 -5.05 44.03
C VAL A 379 26.31 -4.31 44.47
N PHE A 380 25.87 -3.29 43.72
CA PHE A 380 24.75 -2.42 44.08
C PHE A 380 23.45 -2.65 43.28
N ILE A 381 23.47 -3.44 42.20
CA ILE A 381 22.25 -3.70 41.40
C ILE A 381 21.38 -4.72 42.14
N GLY A 382 20.20 -4.30 42.59
CA GLY A 382 19.31 -5.12 43.41
C GLY A 382 19.49 -4.93 44.93
N ASN A 383 20.49 -4.16 45.39
CA ASN A 383 20.69 -3.88 46.81
C ASN A 383 19.93 -2.62 47.23
N TYR A 384 18.63 -2.76 47.49
CA TYR A 384 17.78 -1.66 47.95
C TYR A 384 18.16 -1.08 49.32
N LYS A 385 19.01 -1.75 50.10
CA LYS A 385 19.52 -1.23 51.39
C LYS A 385 20.83 -0.46 51.26
N GLY A 386 21.58 -0.70 50.18
CA GLY A 386 22.89 -0.08 49.93
C GLY A 386 22.83 1.17 49.06
N CYS A 387 21.64 1.60 48.61
CA CYS A 387 21.45 2.92 48.01
C CYS A 387 21.25 3.96 49.12
N ARG A 388 21.54 5.24 48.84
CA ARG A 388 21.43 6.31 49.87
C ARG A 388 20.02 6.47 50.44
N LEU A 389 18.98 6.27 49.62
CA LEU A 389 17.60 6.23 50.11
C LEU A 389 17.41 5.04 51.07
N GLY A 390 17.94 3.87 50.74
CA GLY A 390 17.92 2.69 51.60
C GLY A 390 18.65 2.89 52.91
N GLU A 391 19.88 3.41 52.87
CA GLU A 391 20.67 3.73 54.07
C GLU A 391 19.94 4.71 54.99
N TRP A 392 19.27 5.72 54.42
CA TRP A 392 18.43 6.65 55.17
C TRP A 392 17.16 5.98 55.71
N TYR A 393 16.43 5.24 54.87
CA TYR A 393 15.17 4.59 55.20
C TYR A 393 15.33 3.59 56.35
N TYR A 394 16.36 2.73 56.29
CA TYR A 394 16.63 1.72 57.32
C TYR A 394 17.47 2.24 58.49
N GLY A 395 17.99 3.46 58.40
CA GLY A 395 18.74 4.15 59.46
C GLY A 395 17.92 5.26 60.11
N ILE A 396 18.42 6.50 60.02
CA ILE A 396 17.88 7.69 60.70
C ILE A 396 16.41 7.97 60.34
N GLY A 397 15.98 7.63 59.12
CA GLY A 397 14.59 7.79 58.69
C GLY A 397 13.62 6.91 59.50
N CYS A 398 14.00 5.65 59.74
CA CYS A 398 13.22 4.71 60.56
C CYS A 398 13.06 5.20 62.00
N ASP A 399 14.10 5.83 62.56
CA ASP A 399 14.07 6.31 63.94
C ASP A 399 13.13 7.52 64.14
N LYS A 400 12.94 8.34 63.09
CA LYS A 400 12.19 9.60 63.17
C LYS A 400 10.77 9.54 62.58
N LEU A 401 10.53 8.70 61.55
CA LEU A 401 9.36 8.82 60.65
C LEU A 401 8.50 7.56 60.57
N LYS A 402 8.90 6.50 61.25
CA LYS A 402 8.16 5.23 61.26
C LYS A 402 6.73 5.40 61.77
N GLY A 403 5.76 4.85 61.05
CA GLY A 403 4.33 5.02 61.32
C GLY A 403 3.66 6.15 60.53
N ILE A 404 4.42 6.96 59.79
CA ILE A 404 3.86 7.80 58.73
C ILE A 404 3.52 6.91 57.53
N ARG A 405 2.25 6.91 57.12
CA ARG A 405 1.75 6.07 56.02
C ARG A 405 2.62 6.12 54.77
N ALA A 406 3.01 7.32 54.33
CA ALA A 406 3.84 7.50 53.14
C ALA A 406 5.24 6.88 53.28
N PHE A 407 5.81 6.89 54.50
CA PHE A 407 7.10 6.26 54.77
C PHE A 407 6.97 4.74 54.69
N ASP A 408 5.99 4.15 55.39
CA ASP A 408 5.80 2.69 55.42
C ASP A 408 5.39 2.11 54.05
N GLU A 409 4.53 2.82 53.28
CA GLU A 409 4.07 2.36 51.96
C GLU A 409 5.14 2.47 50.86
N MET A 410 6.21 3.25 51.06
CA MET A 410 7.31 3.43 50.10
C MET A 410 8.24 2.21 50.01
N GLU A 411 8.32 1.38 51.06
CA GLU A 411 9.26 0.24 51.12
C GLU A 411 9.06 -0.73 49.96
N ARG A 412 7.80 -1.08 49.67
CA ARG A 412 7.43 -2.03 48.63
C ARG A 412 7.88 -1.58 47.23
N PRO A 413 7.47 -0.41 46.71
CA PRO A 413 7.92 0.06 45.40
C PRO A 413 9.44 0.29 45.36
N HIS A 414 10.08 0.65 46.48
CA HIS A 414 11.53 0.76 46.55
C HIS A 414 12.25 -0.58 46.34
N ILE A 415 11.78 -1.66 46.97
CA ILE A 415 12.31 -3.01 46.73
C ILE A 415 12.07 -3.43 45.28
N GLU A 416 10.84 -3.26 44.80
CA GLU A 416 10.46 -3.66 43.43
C GLU A 416 11.25 -2.91 42.35
N PHE A 417 11.55 -1.62 42.57
CA PHE A 417 12.42 -0.82 41.69
C PHE A 417 13.79 -1.49 41.49
N HIS A 418 14.44 -1.93 42.58
CA HIS A 418 15.75 -2.55 42.50
C HIS A 418 15.70 -3.97 41.92
N GLU A 419 14.65 -4.75 42.19
CA GLU A 419 14.44 -6.07 41.59
C GLU A 419 14.21 -5.98 40.08
N THR A 420 13.39 -5.02 39.65
CA THR A 420 13.09 -4.80 38.23
C THR A 420 14.28 -4.21 37.48
N ALA A 421 15.06 -3.33 38.11
CA ALA A 421 16.35 -2.88 37.57
C ALA A 421 17.32 -4.04 37.33
N LYS A 422 17.46 -4.95 38.32
CA LYS A 422 18.29 -6.16 38.19
C LYS A 422 17.81 -7.05 37.05
N LYS A 423 16.50 -7.27 36.95
CA LYS A 423 15.89 -8.05 35.88
C LYS A 423 16.17 -7.44 34.51
N ALA A 424 16.07 -6.11 34.37
CA ALA A 424 16.36 -5.41 33.11
C ALA A 424 17.81 -5.62 32.66
N VAL A 425 18.77 -5.50 33.59
CA VAL A 425 20.20 -5.74 33.33
C VAL A 425 20.47 -7.19 32.91
N GLU A 426 19.91 -8.17 33.64
CA GLU A 426 20.08 -9.59 33.31
C GLU A 426 19.53 -9.95 31.93
N LEU A 427 18.36 -9.41 31.57
CA LEU A 427 17.74 -9.65 30.26
C LEU A 427 18.54 -8.99 29.14
N TYR A 428 19.00 -7.76 29.34
CA TYR A 428 19.84 -7.05 28.38
C TYR A 428 21.17 -7.78 28.13
N ASN A 429 21.85 -8.24 29.19
CA ASN A 429 23.10 -8.99 29.09
C ASN A 429 22.94 -10.35 28.39
N ARG A 430 21.73 -10.93 28.40
CA ARG A 430 21.37 -12.15 27.67
C ARG A 430 20.94 -11.89 26.21
N GLY A 431 20.84 -10.62 25.80
CA GLY A 431 20.38 -10.22 24.47
C GLY A 431 18.86 -10.14 24.30
N ASP A 432 18.07 -10.31 25.38
CA ASP A 432 16.61 -10.12 25.34
C ASP A 432 16.26 -8.65 25.57
N LEU A 433 16.34 -7.86 24.50
CA LEU A 433 16.07 -6.43 24.53
C LEU A 433 14.61 -6.12 24.88
N THR A 434 13.66 -6.86 24.32
CA THR A 434 12.22 -6.67 24.59
C THR A 434 11.90 -6.92 26.05
N GLY A 435 12.38 -8.02 26.62
CA GLY A 435 12.20 -8.31 28.04
C GLY A 435 12.87 -7.27 28.95
N ALA A 436 14.05 -6.77 28.57
CA ALA A 436 14.73 -5.70 29.30
C ALA A 436 13.92 -4.39 29.32
N GLU A 437 13.28 -4.04 28.21
CA GLU A 437 12.41 -2.86 28.11
C GLU A 437 11.13 -2.98 28.94
N GLU A 438 10.51 -4.16 28.96
CA GLU A 438 9.35 -4.42 29.82
C GLU A 438 9.71 -4.29 31.30
N ALA A 439 10.87 -4.82 31.69
CA ALA A 439 11.40 -4.69 33.05
C ALA A 439 11.70 -3.23 33.41
N PHE A 440 12.31 -2.46 32.50
CA PHE A 440 12.53 -1.02 32.67
C PHE A 440 11.21 -0.25 32.82
N SER A 441 10.18 -0.58 32.03
CA SER A 441 8.87 0.06 32.13
C SER A 441 8.20 -0.20 33.48
N ARG A 442 8.48 -1.35 34.12
CA ARG A 442 8.02 -1.62 35.49
C ARG A 442 8.84 -0.83 36.52
N MET A 443 10.16 -0.75 36.34
CA MET A 443 11.05 0.06 37.17
C MET A 443 10.64 1.54 37.17
N ASP A 444 10.30 2.08 36.01
CA ASP A 444 9.83 3.46 35.82
C ASP A 444 8.57 3.76 36.64
N LYS A 445 7.58 2.86 36.60
CA LYS A 445 6.37 2.97 37.43
C LYS A 445 6.69 2.97 38.93
N CYS A 446 7.63 2.13 39.36
CA CYS A 446 8.07 2.10 40.76
C CYS A 446 8.77 3.42 41.14
N SER A 447 9.57 4.00 40.24
CA SER A 447 10.22 5.32 40.44
C SER A 447 9.17 6.40 40.71
N MET A 448 8.11 6.46 39.90
CA MET A 448 7.01 7.41 40.07
C MET A 448 6.27 7.24 41.41
N GLU A 449 6.08 6.00 41.87
CA GLU A 449 5.48 5.71 43.18
C GLU A 449 6.38 6.19 44.32
N ILE A 450 7.68 5.89 44.27
CA ILE A 450 8.67 6.36 45.26
C ILE A 450 8.69 7.89 45.31
N PHE A 451 8.68 8.56 44.15
CA PHE A 451 8.62 10.01 44.04
C PHE A 451 7.44 10.62 44.80
N LYS A 452 6.25 10.05 44.59
CA LYS A 452 5.04 10.50 45.25
C LYS A 452 5.16 10.39 46.76
N TYR A 453 5.66 9.27 47.28
CA TYR A 453 5.84 9.09 48.72
C TYR A 453 6.90 10.02 49.30
N LEU A 454 8.02 10.25 48.62
CA LEU A 454 9.06 11.20 49.08
C LEU A 454 8.55 12.64 49.14
N GLU A 455 7.72 13.06 48.17
CA GLU A 455 7.05 14.38 48.23
C GLU A 455 6.05 14.49 49.38
N GLU A 456 5.29 13.43 49.66
CA GLU A 456 4.40 13.38 50.83
C GLU A 456 5.18 13.42 52.15
N ILE A 457 6.30 12.71 52.24
CA ILE A 457 7.19 12.71 53.41
C ILE A 457 7.83 14.09 53.61
N LYS A 458 8.31 14.72 52.54
CA LYS A 458 8.90 16.07 52.57
C LYS A 458 7.95 17.13 53.13
N ARG A 459 6.66 17.06 52.80
CA ARG A 459 5.64 17.98 53.34
C ARG A 459 5.41 17.84 54.84
N ASN A 460 5.82 16.72 55.43
CA ASN A 460 5.67 16.41 56.85
C ASN A 460 6.99 16.54 57.62
N ILE A 461 8.09 16.92 56.96
CA ILE A 461 9.43 17.09 57.53
C ILE A 461 9.89 18.51 57.25
N ASP A 462 9.48 19.40 58.15
CA ASP A 462 10.17 20.61 58.61
C ASP A 462 9.27 21.34 59.61
#